data_AF-A0A392P9J1-F1
#
_entry.id   AF-A0A392P9J1-F1
#
_cell.length_a   1.000
_cell.length_b   1.000
_cell.length_c   1.000
_cell.angle_alpha   90.00
_cell.angle_beta   90.00
_cell.angle_gamma   90.00
#
_symmetry.space_group_name_H-M   'P 1'
#
loop_
_entity.id
_entity.type
_entity.pdbx_description
1 polymer ?
#
loop_
_entity_poly.entity_id
_entity_poly.type
_entity_poly.pdbx_seq_one_letter_code
_entity_poly.pdbx_strand_id
1 'polypeptide(L)'
;MGCSRPEEENPTTVTRKVDITVIGEDEKKLDPEGVYVESSRAELISKIYDVESSMVEAASLSFHNAVAQLRLLNPGFELNVKGLDEDKEVCDGHILPPLPEGEN
;
A
#
# COMPACT_ATOMS: atom_id res chain seq x y z
N MET A 1 5.02 24.27 69.30
CA MET A 1 6.12 24.31 68.32
C MET A 1 6.70 22.93 68.19
N GLY A 2 6.61 22.35 66.99
CA GLY A 2 7.13 21.00 66.71
C GLY A 2 6.67 20.57 65.32
N CYS A 3 7.11 21.30 64.29
CA CYS A 3 6.94 20.86 62.89
C CYS A 3 8.00 19.80 62.61
N SER A 4 7.57 18.57 62.34
CA SER A 4 8.40 17.53 61.73
C SER A 4 7.86 17.24 60.34
N ARG A 5 8.70 17.51 59.34
CA ARG A 5 8.66 17.00 57.96
C ARG A 5 9.98 16.25 57.76
N PRO A 6 10.17 15.30 56.81
CA PRO A 6 9.29 14.74 55.77
C PRO A 6 9.16 13.21 55.89
N GLU A 7 8.47 12.53 54.96
CA GLU A 7 9.13 11.52 54.12
C GLU A 7 8.55 11.62 52.70
N GLU A 8 9.46 11.64 51.74
CA GLU A 8 9.26 11.81 50.32
C GLU A 8 9.11 10.41 49.72
N GLU A 9 7.88 9.94 49.49
CA GLU A 9 7.68 8.65 48.83
C GLU A 9 8.01 8.76 47.34
N ASN A 10 9.15 8.15 47.04
CA ASN A 10 9.79 7.85 45.78
C ASN A 10 8.78 7.51 44.64
N PRO A 11 8.85 8.17 43.46
CA PRO A 11 8.01 7.78 42.34
C PRO A 11 8.48 6.41 41.84
N THR A 12 7.69 5.38 42.15
CA THR A 12 7.86 4.05 41.57
C THR A 12 7.79 4.21 40.05
N THR A 13 8.93 4.06 39.39
CA THR A 13 9.04 3.92 37.94
C THR A 13 8.02 2.88 37.50
N VAL A 14 6.92 3.33 36.90
CA VAL A 14 5.99 2.45 36.20
C VAL A 14 6.72 2.00 34.94
N THR A 15 7.48 0.91 35.07
CA THR A 15 7.98 0.17 33.93
C THR A 15 6.74 -0.43 33.26
N ARG A 16 6.21 0.29 32.26
CA ARG A 16 5.15 -0.20 31.40
C ARG A 16 5.70 -1.46 30.74
N LYS A 17 5.26 -2.62 31.22
CA LYS A 17 5.53 -3.90 30.55
C LYS A 17 5.01 -3.73 29.13
N VAL A 18 5.92 -3.86 28.16
CA VAL A 18 5.54 -3.95 26.76
C VAL A 18 4.79 -5.26 26.67
N ASP A 19 3.48 -5.19 26.50
CA ASP A 19 2.68 -6.36 26.17
C ASP A 19 3.26 -6.93 24.88
N ILE A 20 3.86 -8.11 24.97
CA ILE A 20 4.28 -8.88 23.80
C ILE A 20 3.01 -9.13 23.01
N THR A 21 2.88 -8.42 21.88
CA THR A 21 1.86 -8.66 20.88
C THR A 21 2.03 -10.09 20.41
N VAL A 22 1.07 -10.95 20.73
CA VAL A 22 0.98 -12.29 20.17
C VAL A 22 0.80 -12.13 18.66
N ILE A 23 1.88 -12.35 17.92
CA ILE A 23 1.89 -12.34 16.45
C ILE A 23 1.01 -13.51 15.97
N GLY A 24 -0.01 -13.20 15.17
CA GLY A 24 -0.92 -14.18 14.61
C GLY A 24 -0.20 -15.14 13.66
N GLU A 25 -0.73 -16.36 13.48
CA GLU A 25 -0.16 -17.34 12.55
C GLU A 25 -0.13 -16.82 11.10
N ASP A 26 -1.12 -16.02 10.70
CA ASP A 26 -1.18 -15.38 9.39
C ASP A 26 -0.06 -14.34 9.19
N GLU A 27 0.26 -13.58 10.23
CA GLU A 27 1.33 -12.58 10.18
C GLU A 27 2.70 -13.27 10.07
N LYS A 28 2.92 -14.38 10.78
CA LYS A 28 4.13 -15.19 10.63
C LYS A 28 4.30 -15.78 9.22
N LYS A 29 3.18 -16.03 8.52
CA LYS A 29 3.22 -16.51 7.13
C LYS A 29 3.58 -15.40 6.16
N LEU A 30 3.16 -14.16 6.42
CA LEU A 30 3.45 -12.99 5.60
C LEU A 30 4.82 -12.39 5.91
N ASP A 31 5.33 -12.57 7.13
CA ASP A 31 6.63 -12.07 7.59
C ASP A 31 7.52 -13.19 8.17
N PRO A 32 7.97 -14.16 7.35
CA PRO A 32 8.78 -15.27 7.83
C PRO A 32 10.16 -14.84 8.36
N GLU A 33 10.67 -13.69 7.89
CA GLU A 33 11.98 -13.15 8.26
C GLU A 33 11.89 -12.13 9.41
N GLY A 34 10.69 -11.77 9.86
CA GLY A 34 10.49 -10.79 10.94
C GLY A 34 10.77 -9.34 10.55
N VAL A 35 10.85 -9.04 9.25
CA VAL A 35 11.16 -7.70 8.73
C VAL A 35 10.05 -6.71 9.06
N TYR A 36 8.79 -7.14 9.04
CA TYR A 36 7.65 -6.28 9.34
C TYR A 36 7.47 -6.07 10.83
N VAL A 37 7.67 -7.10 11.66
CA VAL A 37 7.62 -6.96 13.12
C VAL A 37 8.72 -6.03 13.66
N GLU A 38 9.88 -6.00 13.01
CA GLU A 38 10.98 -5.09 13.38
C GLU A 38 10.82 -3.68 12.80
N SER A 39 9.95 -3.49 11.80
CA SER A 39 9.71 -2.18 11.19
C SER A 39 8.83 -1.29 12.08
N SER A 40 9.13 0.00 12.14
CA SER A 40 8.22 0.98 12.70
C SER A 40 6.94 1.10 11.86
N ARG A 41 5.84 1.54 12.48
CA ARG A 41 4.58 1.82 11.76
C ARG A 41 4.79 2.81 10.60
N ALA A 42 5.67 3.80 10.75
CA ALA A 42 5.96 4.76 9.70
C ALA A 42 6.67 4.12 8.50
N GLU A 43 7.63 3.22 8.74
CA GLU A 43 8.33 2.49 7.68
C GLU A 43 7.40 1.53 6.92
N LEU A 44 6.50 0.85 7.62
CA LEU A 44 5.49 -0.01 6.97
C LEU A 44 4.57 0.81 6.07
N ILE A 45 4.08 1.96 6.55
CA ILE A 45 3.25 2.86 5.75
C ILE A 45 4.01 3.38 4.52
N SER A 46 5.29 3.74 4.68
CA SER A 46 6.13 4.16 3.56
C SER A 46 6.24 3.06 2.49
N LYS A 47 6.53 1.82 2.91
CA LYS A 47 6.62 0.68 2.00
C LYS A 47 5.32 0.42 1.24
N ILE A 48 4.17 0.59 1.89
CA ILE A 48 2.86 0.45 1.22
C ILE A 48 2.73 1.50 0.11
N TYR A 49 3.02 2.77 0.40
CA TYR A 49 2.98 3.83 -0.62
C TYR A 49 3.97 3.59 -1.77
N ASP A 50 5.16 3.11 -1.46
CA ASP A 50 6.17 2.80 -2.48
C ASP A 50 5.67 1.69 -3.42
N VAL A 51 5.08 0.63 -2.86
CA VAL A 51 4.49 -0.47 -3.63
C VAL A 51 3.29 -0.02 -4.45
N GLU A 52 2.35 0.73 -3.85
CA GLU A 52 1.18 1.28 -4.54
C GLU A 52 1.59 2.17 -5.73
N SER A 53 2.52 3.11 -5.50
CA SER A 53 3.02 4.00 -6.56
C SER A 53 3.72 3.20 -7.66
N SER A 54 4.56 2.23 -7.29
CA SER A 54 5.28 1.40 -8.26
C SER A 54 4.32 0.57 -9.12
N MET A 55 3.23 0.06 -8.55
CA MET A 55 2.23 -0.70 -9.30
C MET A 55 1.47 0.17 -10.30
N VAL A 56 1.11 1.40 -9.93
CA VAL A 56 0.46 2.37 -10.84
C VAL A 56 1.39 2.70 -12.01
N GLU A 57 2.66 3.00 -11.73
CA GLU A 57 3.65 3.28 -12.78
C GLU A 57 3.87 2.08 -13.70
N ALA A 58 3.95 0.86 -13.14
CA ALA A 58 4.12 -0.36 -13.91
C ALA A 58 2.92 -0.64 -14.83
N ALA A 59 1.69 -0.43 -14.34
CA ALA A 59 0.47 -0.59 -15.13
C ALA A 59 0.43 0.39 -16.31
N SER A 60 0.72 1.68 -16.05
CA SER A 60 0.77 2.71 -17.08
C SER A 60 1.84 2.38 -18.13
N LEU A 61 3.05 2.01 -17.71
CA LEU A 61 4.12 1.64 -18.65
C LEU A 61 3.74 0.41 -19.50
N SER A 62 3.15 -0.61 -18.88
CA SER A 62 2.70 -1.82 -19.57
C SER A 62 1.64 -1.49 -20.64
N PHE A 63 0.66 -0.65 -20.30
CA PHE A 63 -0.36 -0.20 -21.22
C PHE A 63 0.23 0.54 -22.43
N HIS A 64 1.08 1.53 -22.19
CA HIS A 64 1.74 2.29 -23.25
C HIS A 64 2.60 1.40 -24.15
N ASN A 65 3.30 0.43 -23.57
CA ASN A 65 4.09 -0.54 -24.32
C ASN A 65 3.19 -1.44 -25.19
N ALA A 66 2.05 -1.91 -24.67
CA ALA A 66 1.09 -2.69 -25.45
C ALA A 66 0.54 -1.88 -26.64
N VAL A 67 0.18 -0.60 -26.44
CA VAL A 67 -0.25 0.29 -27.53
C VAL A 67 0.85 0.46 -28.58
N ALA A 68 2.12 0.60 -28.16
CA ALA A 68 3.25 0.70 -29.07
C ALA A 68 3.44 -0.59 -29.89
N GLN A 69 3.33 -1.76 -29.25
CA GLN A 69 3.41 -3.06 -29.94
C GLN A 69 2.29 -3.22 -30.96
N LEU A 70 1.04 -2.83 -30.62
CA LEU A 70 -0.08 -2.88 -31.55
C LEU A 70 0.16 -2.03 -32.80
N ARG A 71 0.72 -0.82 -32.64
CA ARG A 71 1.10 0.02 -33.79
C ARG A 71 2.16 -0.64 -34.66
N LEU A 72 3.19 -1.22 -34.04
CA LEU A 72 4.26 -1.88 -34.76
C LEU A 72 3.78 -3.09 -35.56
N LEU A 73 2.88 -3.89 -34.99
CA LEU A 73 2.36 -5.12 -35.59
C LEU A 73 1.33 -4.89 -36.71
N ASN A 74 0.80 -3.67 -36.84
CA ASN A 74 -0.19 -3.32 -37.87
C ASN A 74 0.36 -2.27 -38.86
N PRO A 75 1.46 -2.57 -39.58
CA PRO A 75 2.03 -1.63 -40.54
C PRO A 75 1.04 -1.39 -41.69
N GLY A 76 0.75 -0.12 -41.98
CA GLY A 76 -0.19 0.28 -43.04
C GLY A 76 -1.62 0.55 -42.57
N PHE A 77 -1.93 0.30 -41.29
CA PHE A 77 -3.17 0.76 -40.65
C PHE A 77 -2.83 1.83 -39.60
N GLU A 78 -3.42 3.01 -39.74
CA GLU A 78 -3.35 4.02 -38.68
C GLU A 78 -4.31 3.63 -37.56
N LEU A 79 -3.78 3.01 -36.51
CA LEU A 79 -4.57 2.69 -35.32
C LEU A 79 -5.02 3.97 -34.63
N ASN A 80 -6.34 4.15 -34.55
CA ASN A 80 -6.91 5.22 -33.75
C ASN A 80 -6.75 4.89 -32.26
N VAL A 81 -5.82 5.56 -31.61
CA VAL A 81 -5.59 5.44 -30.16
C VAL A 81 -6.27 6.54 -29.35
N LYS A 82 -7.04 7.43 -30.00
CA LYS A 82 -7.62 8.59 -29.32
C LYS A 82 -8.63 8.11 -28.28
N GLY A 83 -8.41 8.50 -27.03
CA GLY A 83 -9.30 8.13 -25.91
C GLY A 83 -8.97 6.80 -25.24
N LEU A 84 -7.94 6.07 -25.71
CA LEU A 84 -7.35 4.97 -24.97
C LEU A 84 -6.80 5.48 -23.63
N ASP A 85 -7.00 4.68 -22.58
CA ASP A 85 -6.73 5.03 -21.19
C ASP A 85 -6.60 3.72 -20.41
N GLU A 86 -5.52 3.56 -19.63
CA GLU A 86 -5.26 2.36 -18.85
C GLU A 86 -6.36 2.02 -17.82
N ASP A 87 -7.12 3.02 -17.37
CA ASP A 87 -8.13 2.87 -16.34
C ASP A 87 -9.54 2.66 -16.90
N LYS A 88 -9.72 2.60 -18.22
CA LYS A 88 -11.03 2.49 -18.87
C LYS A 88 -11.33 1.09 -19.39
N GLU A 89 -12.61 0.78 -19.45
CA GLU A 89 -13.13 -0.49 -19.92
C GLU A 89 -13.80 -0.35 -21.29
N VAL A 90 -13.82 -1.45 -22.05
CA VAL A 90 -14.57 -1.53 -23.30
C VAL A 90 -15.93 -2.16 -23.03
N CYS A 91 -16.99 -1.35 -23.07
CA CYS A 91 -18.38 -1.78 -22.90
C CYS A 91 -19.14 -1.54 -24.21
N ASP A 92 -19.72 -2.58 -24.79
CA ASP A 92 -20.49 -2.50 -26.06
C ASP A 92 -19.76 -1.76 -27.20
N GLY A 93 -18.43 -1.90 -27.25
CA GLY A 93 -17.58 -1.24 -28.26
C GLY A 93 -17.24 0.23 -27.96
N HIS A 94 -17.60 0.74 -26.79
CA HIS A 94 -17.27 2.07 -26.30
C HIS A 94 -16.23 2.00 -25.17
N ILE A 95 -15.30 2.95 -25.15
CA ILE A 95 -14.34 3.10 -24.06
C ILE A 95 -14.97 4.00 -22.99
N LEU A 96 -15.25 3.45 -21.81
CA LEU A 96 -15.94 4.11 -20.71
C LEU A 96 -15.14 4.00 -19.41
N PRO A 97 -15.34 4.91 -18.43
CA PRO A 97 -14.88 4.67 -17.07
C PRO A 97 -15.42 3.33 -16.55
N PRO A 98 -14.69 2.65 -15.66
CA PRO A 98 -15.10 1.37 -15.12
C PRO A 98 -16.42 1.54 -14.38
N LEU A 99 -17.29 0.54 -14.46
CA LEU A 99 -18.53 0.56 -13.69
C LEU A 99 -18.16 0.51 -12.20
N PRO A 100 -18.85 1.27 -11.33
CA PRO A 100 -18.63 1.13 -9.90
C PRO A 100 -18.90 -0.33 -9.52
N GLU A 101 -17.92 -0.97 -8.89
CA GLU A 101 -18.12 -2.33 -8.38
C GLU A 101 -19.33 -2.31 -7.44
N GLY A 102 -20.27 -3.24 -7.65
CA GLY A 102 -21.43 -3.36 -6.78
C GLY A 102 -20.97 -3.56 -5.35
N GLU A 103 -21.57 -2.81 -4.41
CA GLU A 103 -21.38 -3.01 -2.97
C GLU A 103 -21.61 -4.48 -2.62
N ASN A 104 -20.54 -5.20 -2.25
CA ASN A 104 -20.60 -6.55 -1.69
C ASN A 104 -20.62 -6.47 -0.16
#